data_AF-A0A453MAC6-F1
#
_entry.id   AF-A0A453MAC6-F1
#
_cell.length_a   1.000
_cell.length_b   1.000
_cell.length_c   1.000
_cell.angle_alpha   90.00
_cell.angle_beta   90.00
_cell.angle_gamma   90.00
#
_symmetry.space_group_name_H-M   'P 1'
#
loop_
_entity.id
_entity.type
_entity.pdbx_description
1 polymer ?
#
loop_
_entity_poly.entity_id
_entity_poly.type
_entity_poly.pdbx_seq_one_letter_code
_entity_poly.pdbx_strand_id
1 'polypeptide(L)' 'MYDPIKELLSDENPPFYKETLVRGYIKHYYSIGLDAKTAISDFRL' A
#
# COMPACT_ATOMS: atom_id res chain seq x y z
N MET A 1 -5.06 10.49 4.13
CA MET A 1 -4.85 9.48 3.06
C MET A 1 -3.35 9.39 2.86
N TYR A 2 -2.83 8.25 2.45
CA TYR A 2 -1.39 7.98 2.36
C TYR A 2 -1.07 7.56 0.94
N ASP A 3 -0.16 8.31 0.32
CA ASP A 3 0.35 8.11 -1.04
C ASP A 3 1.85 7.76 -1.00
N PRO A 4 2.40 7.26 -2.12
CA PRO A 4 3.84 7.13 -2.28
C PRO A 4 4.54 8.47 -2.02
N ILE A 5 5.72 8.41 -1.40
CA ILE A 5 6.56 9.57 -1.11
C ILE A 5 6.94 10.23 -2.44
N LYS A 6 6.40 11.43 -2.70
CA LYS A 6 6.50 12.11 -4.00
C LYS A 6 7.93 12.44 -4.37
N GLU A 7 8.75 12.75 -3.37
CA GLU A 7 10.17 13.07 -3.51
C GLU A 7 10.99 11.88 -4.02
N LEU A 8 10.46 10.66 -3.95
CA LEU A 8 11.10 9.46 -4.47
C LEU A 8 10.59 9.08 -5.88
N LEU A 9 9.54 9.71 -6.39
CA LEU A 9 8.95 9.36 -7.68
C LEU A 9 9.71 10.01 -8.84
N SER A 10 9.97 9.25 -9.88
CA SER A 10 10.56 9.71 -11.14
C SER A 10 10.10 8.83 -12.31
N ASP A 11 10.45 9.21 -13.55
CA ASP A 11 10.14 8.39 -14.73
C ASP A 11 10.77 6.99 -14.65
N GLU A 12 11.94 6.88 -14.02
CA GLU A 12 12.63 5.60 -13.78
C GLU A 12 12.16 4.89 -12.50
N ASN A 13 11.47 5.60 -11.59
CA ASN A 13 10.93 5.07 -10.34
C ASN A 13 9.45 5.46 -10.19
N PRO A 14 8.54 4.82 -10.95
CA PRO A 14 7.12 5.10 -10.85
C PRO A 14 6.55 4.66 -9.50
N PRO A 15 5.38 5.18 -9.10
CA PRO A 15 4.71 4.75 -7.88
C PRO A 15 4.36 3.25 -7.95
N PHE A 16 4.65 2.51 -6.88
CA PHE A 16 4.27 1.10 -6.76
C PHE A 16 2.91 0.87 -6.09
N TYR A 17 2.43 1.86 -5.34
CA TYR A 17 1.22 1.78 -4.55
C TYR A 17 0.30 2.96 -4.86
N LYS A 18 -1.00 2.73 -4.81
CA LYS A 18 -1.99 3.80 -4.93
C LYS A 18 -2.25 4.46 -3.58
N GLU A 19 -2.89 5.63 -3.63
CA GLU A 19 -3.33 6.33 -2.45
C GLU A 19 -4.29 5.45 -1.61
N THR A 20 -4.01 5.28 -0.31
CA THR A 20 -4.78 4.42 0.58
C THR A 20 -5.01 5.05 1.95
N LEU A 21 -6.02 4.57 2.67
CA LEU A 21 -6.25 4.96 4.07
C LEU A 21 -5.57 3.95 4.98
N VAL A 22 -4.73 4.41 5.92
CA VAL A 22 -4.11 3.52 6.93
C VAL A 22 -5.15 2.72 7.69
N ARG A 23 -6.29 3.31 8.07
CA ARG A 23 -7.39 2.56 8.71
C ARG A 23 -7.94 1.43 7.82
N GLY A 24 -7.97 1.64 6.50
CA GLY A 24 -8.44 0.65 5.53
C GLY A 24 -7.42 -0.47 5.37
N TYR A 25 -6.14 -0.13 5.26
CA TYR A 25 -5.05 -1.08 5.26
C TYR A 25 -5.02 -1.93 6.54
N ILE A 26 -5.10 -1.30 7.72
CA ILE A 26 -5.08 -2.00 9.01
C ILE A 26 -6.26 -2.98 9.11
N LYS A 27 -7.48 -2.55 8.73
CA LYS A 27 -8.66 -3.42 8.70
C LYS A 27 -8.46 -4.61 7.77
N HIS A 28 -7.92 -4.38 6.58
CA HIS A 28 -7.62 -5.44 5.60
C HIS A 28 -6.56 -6.41 6.10
N TYR A 29 -5.46 -5.89 6.62
CA TYR A 29 -4.35 -6.65 7.19
C TYR A 29 -4.84 -7.62 8.27
N TYR A 30 -5.65 -7.16 9.23
CA TYR A 30 -6.21 -8.04 10.27
C TYR A 30 -7.25 -9.03 9.74
N SER A 31 -7.92 -8.73 8.63
CA SER A 31 -8.88 -9.65 8.01
C SER A 31 -8.22 -10.87 7.35
N ILE A 32 -6.95 -10.76 6.94
CA ILE A 32 -6.21 -11.85 6.27
C ILE A 32 -5.72 -12.91 7.28
N GLY A 33 -5.48 -12.52 8.54
CA GLY A 33 -5.04 -13.44 9.59
C GLY A 33 -3.56 -13.87 9.43
N LEU A 34 -3.30 -15.18 9.36
CA LEU A 34 -1.92 -15.71 9.39
C LEU A 34 -1.08 -15.28 8.18
N ASP A 35 -1.71 -14.99 7.04
CA ASP A 35 -1.03 -14.59 5.79
C ASP A 35 -0.93 -13.06 5.59
N ALA A 36 -1.15 -12.28 6.65
CA ALA A 36 -1.22 -10.82 6.57
C ALA A 36 0.04 -10.14 6.00
N LYS A 37 1.18 -10.84 5.92
CA LYS A 37 2.38 -10.36 5.20
C LYS A 37 2.13 -10.07 3.71
N THR A 38 1.13 -10.71 3.11
CA THR A 38 0.72 -10.50 1.72
C THR A 38 -0.26 -9.34 1.54
N ALA A 39 -0.78 -8.75 2.64
CA ALA A 39 -1.82 -7.72 2.61
C ALA A 39 -1.43 -6.50 1.77
N ILE A 40 -0.14 -6.16 1.74
CA ILE A 40 0.37 -5.01 0.98
C ILE A 40 0.30 -5.21 -0.53
N SER A 41 0.27 -6.46 -1.00
CA SER A 41 0.16 -6.79 -2.42
C SER A 41 -1.16 -6.32 -3.02
N ASP A 42 -2.24 -6.33 -2.24
CA ASP A 42 -3.57 -5.89 -2.68
C ASP A 42 -3.70 -4.36 -2.88
N PHE A 43 -2.69 -3.61 -2.43
CA PHE A 43 -2.61 -2.16 -2.57
C PHE A 43 -1.62 -1.72 -3.65
N ARG A 44 -0.96 -2.67 -4.34
CA ARG A 44 -0.11 -2.36 -5.48
C ARG A 44 -0.93 -1.80 -6.65
N LEU A 45 -0.26 -1.01 -7.48
CA LEU A 45 -0.78 -0.52 -8.76
C LEU A 45 -0.85 -1.65 -9.81
#